data_AF-A0A1G3GC77-F1
#
_entry.id   AF-A0A1G3GC77-F1
#
_cell.length_a   1.000
_cell.length_b   1.000
_cell.length_c   1.000
_cell.angle_alpha   90.00
_cell.angle_beta   90.00
_cell.angle_gamma   90.00
#
_symmetry.space_group_name_H-M   'P 1'
#
loop_
_entity.id
_entity.type
_entity.pdbx_description
1 polymer ?
#
loop_
_entity_poly.entity_id
_entity_poly.type
_entity_poly.pdbx_seq_one_letter_code
_entity_poly.pdbx_strand_id
1 'polypeptide(L)' 'MPAKTTPMTGFEANCLAAADHFIACRGSKPATRIRARFDRIDQAEAFAATFGDSRTMIYAVTAEGRSAHIKNA' A
#
# COMPACT_ATOMS: atom_id res chain seq x y z
N MET A 1 15.10 -13.24 10.94
CA MET A 1 15.51 -12.23 9.94
C MET A 1 14.85 -10.92 10.32
N PRO A 2 15.57 -9.90 10.81
CA PRO A 2 14.94 -8.61 11.11
C PRO A 2 14.49 -7.97 9.79
N ALA A 3 13.22 -7.55 9.72
CA ALA A 3 12.67 -6.83 8.59
C ALA A 3 13.49 -5.55 8.38
N LYS A 4 14.08 -5.38 7.19
CA LYS A 4 14.75 -4.13 6.82
C LYS A 4 13.70 -3.03 6.75
N THR A 5 13.62 -2.19 7.77
CA THR A 5 12.84 -0.96 7.72
C THR A 5 13.60 0.00 6.81
N THR A 6 13.32 -0.03 5.51
CA THR A 6 13.84 0.97 4.57
C THR A 6 13.35 2.34 5.06
N PRO A 7 14.24 3.33 5.29
CA PRO A 7 13.80 4.65 5.67
C PRO A 7 12.94 5.21 4.54
N MET A 8 11.71 5.60 4.88
CA MET A 8 10.82 6.26 3.94
C MET A 8 11.51 7.47 3.32
N THR A 9 11.52 7.53 2.00
CA THR A 9 12.00 8.70 1.28
C THR A 9 11.06 9.89 1.54
N GLY A 10 11.57 11.11 1.39
CA GLY A 10 10.73 12.31 1.54
C GLY A 10 9.51 12.30 0.61
N PHE A 11 9.60 11.65 -0.55
CA PHE A 11 8.48 11.48 -1.46
C PHE A 11 7.40 10.55 -0.89
N GLU A 12 7.78 9.40 -0.35
CA GLU A 12 6.84 8.45 0.26
C GLU A 12 6.10 9.06 1.46
N ALA A 13 6.84 9.80 2.30
CA ALA A 13 6.25 10.52 3.44
C ALA A 13 5.24 11.59 2.97
N ASN A 14 5.56 12.35 1.92
CA ASN A 14 4.66 13.34 1.34
C ASN A 14 3.41 12.68 0.74
N CYS A 15 3.56 11.59 0.00
CA CYS A 15 2.43 10.85 -0.55
C CYS A 15 1.54 10.23 0.53
N LEU A 16 2.13 9.76 1.64
CA LEU A 16 1.38 9.25 2.78
C LEU A 16 0.62 10.35 3.51
N ALA A 17 1.24 11.51 3.73
CA ALA A 17 0.62 12.65 4.40
C ALA A 17 -0.49 13.30 3.56
N ALA A 18 -0.33 13.33 2.24
CA ALA A 18 -1.31 13.88 1.29
C ALA A 18 -2.17 12.78 0.62
N ALA A 19 -2.23 11.59 1.20
CA ALA A 19 -2.99 10.47 0.65
C ALA A 19 -4.48 10.80 0.62
N ASP A 20 -5.08 10.79 -0.57
CA ASP A 20 -6.52 10.85 -0.76
C ASP A 20 -7.15 9.47 -0.54
N HIS A 21 -6.46 8.43 -1.00
CA HIS A 21 -6.87 7.05 -0.83
C HIS A 21 -5.67 6.10 -0.84
N PHE A 22 -5.91 4.87 -0.43
CA PHE A 22 -4.97 3.77 -0.39
C PHE A 22 -5.39 2.68 -1.34
N ILE A 23 -4.42 2.01 -1.95
CA ILE A 23 -4.66 0.86 -2.81
C ILE A 23 -3.90 -0.34 -2.27
N ALA A 24 -4.65 -1.40 -1.91
CA ALA A 24 -4.08 -2.70 -1.64
C ALA A 24 -4.01 -3.50 -2.94
N CYS A 25 -2.79 -3.79 -3.39
CA CYS A 25 -2.51 -4.58 -4.59
C CYS A 25 -1.98 -5.95 -4.18
N ARG A 26 -2.63 -7.01 -4.66
CA ARG A 26 -2.22 -8.39 -4.41
C ARG A 26 -2.05 -9.18 -5.70
N GLY A 27 -0.94 -9.90 -5.79
CA GLY A 27 -0.65 -10.82 -6.90
C GLY A 27 0.31 -10.23 -7.93
N SER A 28 1.21 -11.07 -8.44
CA SER A 28 2.23 -10.69 -9.41
C SER A 28 1.67 -10.59 -10.83
N LYS A 29 0.75 -11.48 -11.22
CA LYS A 29 0.16 -11.55 -12.56
C LYS A 29 -0.90 -10.46 -12.76
N PRO A 30 -0.76 -9.58 -13.78
CA PRO A 30 -1.74 -8.51 -14.03
C PRO A 30 -3.18 -9.01 -14.21
N ALA A 31 -3.38 -10.14 -14.89
CA ALA A 31 -4.70 -10.70 -15.17
C ALA A 31 -5.47 -11.18 -13.94
N THR A 32 -4.77 -11.57 -12.87
CA THR A 32 -5.37 -12.06 -11.62
C THR A 32 -5.03 -11.16 -10.43
N ARG A 33 -4.54 -9.95 -10.70
CA ARG A 33 -4.13 -9.01 -9.64
C ARG A 33 -5.38 -8.39 -9.03
N ILE A 34 -5.52 -8.54 -7.72
CA ILE A 34 -6.57 -7.85 -6.97
C ILE A 34 -6.07 -6.44 -6.67
N ARG A 35 -6.91 -5.45 -6.95
CA ARG A 35 -6.68 -4.05 -6.59
C ARG A 35 -7.90 -3.55 -5.85
N ALA A 36 -7.76 -3.32 -4.56
CA ALA A 36 -8.82 -2.79 -3.71
C ALA A 36 -8.45 -1.36 -3.28
N ARG A 37 -9.40 -0.43 -3.44
CA ARG A 37 -9.26 0.97 -3.01
C ARG A 37 -9.91 1.14 -1.64
N PHE A 38 -9.25 1.88 -0.76
CA PHE A 38 -9.69 2.20 0.60
C PHE A 38 -9.41 3.66 0.90
N ASP A 39 -10.21 4.30 1.75
CA ASP A 39 -9.99 5.70 2.13
C ASP A 39 -8.99 5.81 3.29
N ARG A 40 -8.74 4.70 4.00
CA ARG A 40 -7.86 4.66 5.18
C ARG A 40 -6.85 3.53 5.09
N ILE A 41 -5.65 3.77 5.63
CA ILE A 41 -4.60 2.77 5.70
C ILE A 41 -5.01 1.55 6.54
N ASP A 42 -5.71 1.75 7.66
CA ASP A 42 -6.20 0.67 8.54
C ASP A 42 -7.11 -0.33 7.79
N GLN A 43 -7.91 0.15 6.84
CA GLN A 43 -8.80 -0.69 6.03
C GLN A 43 -8.00 -1.51 5.00
N ALA A 44 -6.99 -0.90 4.38
CA ALA A 44 -6.08 -1.59 3.48
C ALA A 44 -5.29 -2.69 4.20
N GLU A 45 -4.88 -2.43 5.45
CA GLU A 45 -4.23 -3.40 6.32
C GLU A 45 -5.17 -4.53 6.74
N ALA A 46 -6.41 -4.22 7.13
CA ALA A 46 -7.41 -5.24 7.43
C ALA A 46 -7.68 -6.15 6.23
N PHE A 47 -7.74 -5.58 5.02
CA PHE A 47 -7.86 -6.35 3.79
C PHE A 47 -6.64 -7.25 3.56
N ALA A 48 -5.43 -6.72 3.74
CA ALA A 48 -4.20 -7.51 3.61
C ALA A 48 -4.13 -8.66 4.62
N ALA A 49 -4.56 -8.42 5.86
CA ALA A 49 -4.61 -9.39 6.95
C ALA A 49 -5.53 -10.59 6.63
N THR A 50 -6.53 -10.43 5.75
CA THR A 50 -7.37 -11.56 5.28
C THR A 50 -6.56 -12.65 4.57
N PHE A 51 -5.38 -12.31 4.04
CA PHE A 51 -4.48 -13.25 3.37
C PHE A 51 -3.35 -13.76 4.26
N GLY A 52 -2.88 -12.95 5.21
CA GLY A 52 -1.91 -13.34 6.24
C GLY A 52 -0.51 -13.73 5.74
N ASP A 53 -0.12 -13.35 4.52
CA ASP A 53 1.15 -13.77 3.91
C ASP A 53 2.13 -12.62 3.62
N SER A 54 1.78 -11.38 4.00
CA SER A 54 2.60 -10.18 3.79
C SER A 54 2.97 -9.91 2.33
N ARG A 55 2.16 -10.39 1.38
CA ARG A 55 2.34 -10.16 -0.07
C ARG A 55 1.44 -9.08 -0.64
N THR A 56 0.61 -8.45 0.18
CA THR A 56 -0.28 -7.39 -0.26
C THR A 56 0.47 -6.06 -0.18
N MET A 57 0.71 -5.42 -1.31
CA MET A 57 1.40 -4.14 -1.38
C MET A 57 0.38 -3.01 -1.15
N ILE A 58 0.62 -2.15 -0.16
CA ILE A 58 -0.21 -0.99 0.11
C ILE A 58 0.47 0.24 -0.48
N TYR A 59 -0.29 0.96 -1.32
CA TYR A 59 0.12 2.22 -1.91
C TYR A 59 -0.70 3.37 -1.32
N ALA A 60 -0.05 4.50 -1.04
CA ALA A 60 -0.72 5.76 -0.79
C ALA A 60 -0.85 6.51 -2.12
N VAL A 61 -2.04 7.00 -2.42
CA VAL A 61 -2.34 7.74 -3.66
C VAL A 61 -2.91 9.10 -3.28
N THR A 62 -2.26 10.14 -3.79
CA THR A 62 -2.67 11.53 -3.60
C THR A 62 -3.78 11.91 -4.59
N ALA A 63 -4.52 12.99 -4.31
CA ALA A 63 -5.54 13.53 -5.21
C ALA A 63 -4.97 13.93 -6.59
N GLU A 64 -3.68 14.27 -6.66
CA GLU A 64 -2.95 14.63 -7.87
C GLU A 64 -2.58 13.41 -8.75
N GLY A 65 -2.92 12.19 -8.30
CA GLY A 65 -2.60 10.94 -9.00
C GLY A 65 -1.17 10.44 -8.75
N ARG A 66 -0.39 11.09 -7.88
CA ARG A 66 0.91 10.55 -7.43
C ARG A 66 0.68 9.39 -6.48
N SER A 67 1.44 8.31 -6.66
CA SER A 67 1.36 7.14 -5.79
C SER A 67 2.73 6.71 -5.29
N ALA A 68 2.78 6.23 -4.05
CA ALA A 68 3.97 5.70 -3.43
C ALA A 68 3.67 4.37 -2.76
N HIS A 69 4.58 3.41 -2.89
CA HIS A 69 4.53 2.16 -2.13
C HIS A 69 4.92 2.45 -0.68
N ILE A 70 4.07 2.08 0.27
CA ILE A 70 4.24 2.41 1.68
C ILE A 70 4.77 1.21 2.45
N LYS A 71 4.10 0.06 2.29
CA LYS A 71 4.48 -1.18 2.95
C LYS A 71 3.86 -2.39 2.28
N ASN A 72 4.37 -3.56 2.67
CA ASN A 72 3.67 -4.82 2.45
C ASN A 72 2.98 -5.22 3.76
N ALA A 73 1.74 -5.68 3.65
CA ALA A 73 0.91 -6.18 4.75
C ALA A 73 0.39 -7.57 4.43
#